data_AF-I3K2P0-F1
#
_entry.id   AF-I3K2P0-F1
#
_cell.length_a   1.000
_cell.length_b   1.000
_cell.length_c   1.000
_cell.angle_alpha   90.00
_cell.angle_beta   90.00
_cell.angle_gamma   90.00
#
_symmetry.space_group_name_H-M   'P 1'
#
loop_
_entity.id
_entity.type
_entity.pdbx_description
1 polymer ?
#
loop_
_entity_poly.entity_id
_entity_poly.type
_entity_poly.pdbx_seq_one_letter_code
_entity_poly.pdbx_strand_id
1 'polypeptide(L)'
;MRRGLRFCSRRSLWQQRNFLLSAPIKDSCSPGKQFFHLWSSRQSQTWLSRSPVSSVRFYSQGANHGDDLEYGEHLPSQPADSASAERERKPPFLELLESCGSPSDVLDLTGKYSPTARQVSHCLTHMWATTKKMTDEQRRYELQLMFEHPAFDQLLQRAMKTVVHIRNEDVTYSLLSMVNLGVPQRSRVVQTFLRTCQEKLNDFDEKSLSILASSLEQMEDGANVRALKEGMRLVVEARLPGIKNVMALQTMMRLLGKDAPKDLKWKLEKKALSMTDHFSLPNAQYMISTMATMGFFSKPLLDVCSKKITENIHGIPFNRLFKLLQSCRELLYRDVHLLTSISDYVASSLDIWTNKQLLLFLSVFENLVFCPAALMDAYADKVIANPDVLTLKDLLCVLKVYSSLSYDLQDRRQQFLDSLSHVLSSYLPKIAAFELLKAIYCLCLLGHFPYAPLEQLLQSSVLEKLAGLKFPKSQERMFQMVDVCLRVDRPPLPQPLTVPASVLGDTTPSTPSVNPRLLLDLQSLLEDQAHTMLQEGVMVENFYFIADKSFSLFPRIAVIYAPQTRFCYGTSNPRGPLAVKIRHLKILGYNSVLVTEQDLQSVSKETRIDFLRERIFPQHHRPETQPDEKEHLRS
;
A
#
# COMPACT_ATOMS: atom_id res chain seq x y z
N MET A 1 52.37 7.20 -47.67
CA MET A 1 51.17 6.94 -48.51
C MET A 1 49.99 6.69 -47.58
N ARG A 2 49.06 7.65 -47.47
CA ARG A 2 47.81 7.58 -46.69
C ARG A 2 46.70 8.14 -47.57
N ARG A 3 45.59 7.40 -47.73
CA ARG A 3 44.30 7.85 -48.26
C ARG A 3 43.22 6.96 -47.61
N GLY A 4 42.10 7.45 -47.11
CA GLY A 4 41.60 8.81 -47.04
C GLY A 4 40.32 8.85 -46.21
N LEU A 5 40.13 9.98 -45.53
CA LEU A 5 38.87 10.42 -44.93
C LEU A 5 38.55 11.76 -45.58
N ARG A 6 37.36 11.94 -46.16
CA ARG A 6 36.80 13.25 -46.52
C ARG A 6 35.29 13.31 -46.24
N PHE A 7 34.97 13.98 -45.15
CA PHE A 7 34.05 15.11 -44.96
C PHE A 7 32.78 15.23 -45.80
N CYS A 8 31.67 15.56 -45.13
CA CYS A 8 30.98 16.83 -45.39
C CYS A 8 30.26 17.35 -44.13
N SER A 9 30.55 18.61 -43.82
CA SER A 9 29.96 19.45 -42.78
C SER A 9 28.70 20.16 -43.29
N ARG A 10 27.86 20.63 -42.36
CA ARG A 10 27.27 21.98 -42.49
C ARG A 10 27.27 22.69 -41.14
N ARG A 11 28.00 23.80 -41.10
CA ARG A 11 27.91 24.87 -40.11
C ARG A 11 26.74 25.78 -40.47
N SER A 12 26.10 26.36 -39.46
CA SER A 12 25.75 27.79 -39.48
C SER A 12 26.01 28.36 -38.08
N LEU A 13 26.83 29.41 -38.05
CA LEU A 13 27.25 30.22 -36.91
C LEU A 13 26.35 31.46 -36.79
N TRP A 14 26.49 32.15 -35.65
CA TRP A 14 25.96 33.47 -35.24
C TRP A 14 24.61 33.37 -34.49
N GLN A 15 24.44 33.87 -33.26
CA GLN A 15 25.19 34.89 -32.50
C GLN A 15 24.84 34.83 -31.01
N GLN A 16 25.81 35.17 -30.15
CA GLN A 16 25.72 35.25 -28.69
C GLN A 16 24.67 36.24 -28.19
N ARG A 17 24.01 35.91 -27.07
CA ARG A 17 23.81 36.83 -25.93
C ARG A 17 23.60 36.05 -24.63
N ASN A 18 24.32 36.51 -23.61
CA ASN A 18 24.51 35.94 -22.26
C ASN A 18 23.21 35.68 -21.49
N PHE A 19 23.17 34.63 -20.66
CA PHE A 19 22.92 34.70 -19.20
C PHE A 19 23.32 33.37 -18.51
N LEU A 20 23.83 33.50 -17.29
CA LEU A 20 24.53 32.52 -16.45
C LEU A 20 23.59 31.56 -15.70
N LEU A 21 24.02 30.28 -15.58
CA LEU A 21 24.01 29.34 -14.43
C LEU A 21 22.79 29.30 -13.47
N SER A 22 22.24 28.18 -13.00
CA SER A 22 22.49 26.74 -13.19
C SER A 22 21.23 26.00 -12.70
N ALA A 23 20.74 25.01 -13.45
CA ALA A 23 19.71 24.06 -13.01
C ALA A 23 20.28 22.65 -13.09
N PRO A 24 20.10 21.77 -12.08
CA PRO A 24 20.61 20.41 -12.16
C PRO A 24 19.74 19.55 -13.07
N ILE A 25 20.40 18.98 -14.06
CA ILE A 25 19.91 18.04 -15.07
C ILE A 25 19.34 16.79 -14.38
N LYS A 26 18.12 16.42 -14.78
CA LYS A 26 17.35 15.31 -14.24
C LYS A 26 17.14 14.30 -15.35
N ASP A 27 18.06 13.36 -15.50
CA ASP A 27 17.87 12.17 -16.33
C ASP A 27 18.57 10.96 -15.69
N SER A 28 17.76 10.11 -15.04
CA SER A 28 18.11 8.72 -14.74
C SER A 28 16.83 7.88 -14.73
N CYS A 29 16.52 7.34 -15.90
CA CYS A 29 15.40 6.44 -16.13
C CYS A 29 15.69 5.09 -15.46
N SER A 30 15.03 4.81 -14.35
CA SER A 30 15.14 3.56 -13.59
C SER A 30 14.01 2.59 -14.00
N PRO A 31 14.28 1.32 -14.39
CA PRO A 31 13.25 0.44 -14.97
C PRO A 31 12.22 -0.13 -13.97
N GLY A 32 12.33 0.21 -12.67
CA GLY A 32 11.55 -0.43 -11.60
C GLY A 32 10.14 0.10 -11.37
N LYS A 33 9.72 1.20 -12.02
CA LYS A 33 8.44 1.88 -11.70
C LYS A 33 7.25 1.51 -12.59
N GLN A 34 7.45 0.82 -13.72
CA GLN A 34 6.37 0.58 -14.69
C GLN A 34 5.47 -0.63 -14.39
N PHE A 35 5.91 -1.61 -13.59
CA PHE A 35 5.10 -2.80 -13.28
C PHE A 35 4.08 -2.59 -12.16
N PHE A 36 4.25 -1.56 -11.32
CA PHE A 36 3.42 -1.38 -10.11
C PHE A 36 2.11 -0.61 -10.35
N HIS A 37 1.94 0.07 -11.48
CA HIS A 37 0.76 0.90 -11.75
C HIS A 37 -0.41 0.15 -12.42
N LEU A 38 -0.20 -1.07 -12.93
CA LEU A 38 -1.23 -1.78 -13.69
C LEU A 38 -2.18 -2.62 -12.84
N TRP A 39 -1.86 -2.86 -11.57
CA TRP A 39 -2.65 -3.69 -10.66
C TRP A 39 -3.24 -2.93 -9.46
N SER A 40 -3.06 -1.60 -9.40
CA SER A 40 -3.83 -0.74 -8.52
C SER A 40 -5.08 -0.24 -9.25
N SER A 41 -6.25 -0.76 -8.92
CA SER A 41 -7.47 0.04 -9.05
C SER A 41 -7.41 1.13 -7.98
N ARG A 42 -6.63 2.19 -8.22
CA ARG A 42 -6.84 3.49 -7.59
C ARG A 42 -7.16 4.45 -8.72
N GLN A 43 -8.46 4.65 -8.94
CA GLN A 43 -8.93 5.95 -9.38
C GLN A 43 -8.41 6.97 -8.37
N SER A 44 -7.49 7.81 -8.81
CA SER A 44 -7.31 9.13 -8.23
C SER A 44 -8.67 9.84 -8.36
N GLN A 45 -9.40 9.98 -7.26
CA GLN A 45 -10.49 10.95 -7.17
C GLN A 45 -9.89 12.36 -7.18
N THR A 46 -9.49 12.82 -8.35
CA THR A 46 -9.51 14.25 -8.65
C THR A 46 -10.96 14.62 -8.87
N TRP A 47 -11.53 15.21 -7.83
CA TRP A 47 -12.76 15.99 -7.88
C TRP A 47 -12.76 16.89 -9.11
N LEU A 48 -13.79 16.84 -9.94
CA LEU A 48 -14.41 17.99 -10.60
C LEU A 48 -15.71 17.60 -11.34
N SER A 49 -16.71 18.47 -11.16
CA SER A 49 -18.06 18.55 -11.76
C SER A 49 -19.15 17.59 -11.23
N ARG A 50 -19.99 18.15 -10.36
CA ARG A 50 -21.32 17.67 -9.96
C ARG A 50 -22.35 18.00 -11.05
N SER A 51 -23.22 17.04 -11.36
CA SER A 51 -24.72 17.12 -11.40
C SER A 51 -25.30 16.14 -12.45
N PRO A 52 -26.57 15.70 -12.36
CA PRO A 52 -27.21 14.88 -11.32
C PRO A 52 -27.79 13.57 -11.92
N VAL A 53 -28.48 12.77 -11.10
CA VAL A 53 -29.33 11.59 -11.42
C VAL A 53 -28.71 10.19 -11.15
N SER A 54 -29.17 9.66 -10.01
CA SER A 54 -29.55 8.28 -9.68
C SER A 54 -28.55 7.09 -9.76
N SER A 55 -28.28 6.55 -8.57
CA SER A 55 -28.53 5.15 -8.14
C SER A 55 -27.48 4.04 -8.32
N VAL A 56 -27.30 3.33 -7.17
CA VAL A 56 -26.87 1.94 -6.91
C VAL A 56 -25.40 1.63 -6.50
N ARG A 57 -25.20 1.65 -5.17
CA ARG A 57 -24.71 0.65 -4.17
C ARG A 57 -23.49 -0.27 -4.43
N PHE A 58 -22.75 -0.52 -3.34
CA PHE A 58 -22.48 -1.88 -2.81
C PHE A 58 -22.35 -1.89 -1.26
N TYR A 59 -22.87 -2.95 -0.64
CA TYR A 59 -23.03 -3.22 0.80
C TYR A 59 -21.76 -3.76 1.50
N SER A 60 -21.70 -3.58 2.83
CA SER A 60 -21.25 -4.62 3.76
C SER A 60 -21.84 -4.40 5.16
N GLN A 61 -22.70 -5.31 5.60
CA GLN A 61 -23.14 -5.46 6.99
C GLN A 61 -21.95 -5.79 7.89
N GLY A 62 -21.87 -5.11 9.03
CA GLY A 62 -21.04 -5.49 10.17
C GLY A 62 -21.77 -5.03 11.42
N ALA A 63 -22.39 -5.99 12.11
CA ALA A 63 -22.98 -5.76 13.42
C ALA A 63 -21.86 -5.35 14.39
N ASN A 64 -21.96 -4.14 14.95
CA ASN A 64 -21.20 -3.76 16.13
C ASN A 64 -22.15 -3.89 17.32
N HIS A 65 -21.98 -4.95 18.10
CA HIS A 65 -22.34 -4.93 19.50
C HIS A 65 -21.40 -3.95 20.20
N GLY A 66 -21.95 -2.83 20.67
CA GLY A 66 -21.31 -2.00 21.68
C GLY A 66 -21.84 -2.46 23.02
N ASP A 67 -20.98 -3.08 23.82
CA ASP A 67 -21.19 -3.21 25.26
C ASP A 67 -21.04 -1.82 25.87
N ASP A 68 -22.16 -1.17 26.20
CA ASP A 68 -22.18 -0.01 27.06
C ASP A 68 -22.23 -0.49 28.51
N LEU A 69 -21.14 -0.24 29.24
CA LEU A 69 -21.04 -0.36 30.69
C LEU A 69 -21.85 0.77 31.34
N GLU A 70 -23.05 0.46 31.81
CA GLU A 70 -23.85 1.32 32.68
C GLU A 70 -23.17 1.46 34.06
N TYR A 71 -22.74 2.67 34.40
CA TYR A 71 -22.47 3.06 35.78
C TYR A 71 -23.75 3.65 36.37
N GLY A 72 -24.46 2.86 37.19
CA GLY A 72 -25.57 3.33 37.99
C GLY A 72 -25.09 4.07 39.24
N GLU A 73 -25.46 5.34 39.38
CA GLU A 73 -25.36 6.06 40.65
C GLU A 73 -26.72 6.01 41.38
N HIS A 74 -26.71 5.37 42.55
CA HIS A 74 -27.80 5.35 43.51
C HIS A 74 -27.94 6.71 44.21
N LEU A 75 -29.16 7.26 44.28
CA LEU A 75 -29.54 8.33 45.20
C LEU A 75 -30.52 7.78 46.26
N PRO A 76 -30.42 8.22 47.53
CA PRO A 76 -31.25 7.70 48.61
C PRO A 76 -32.64 8.37 48.69
N SER A 77 -33.63 7.56 49.05
CA SER A 77 -35.03 7.87 49.35
C SER A 77 -35.21 8.52 50.74
N GLN A 78 -36.00 9.59 50.92
CA GLN A 78 -37.41 9.66 51.42
C GLN A 78 -37.66 11.08 52.03
N PRO A 79 -38.87 11.51 52.47
CA PRO A 79 -40.24 11.05 52.22
C PRO A 79 -41.21 12.15 51.72
N ALA A 80 -42.44 11.74 51.45
CA ALA A 80 -43.57 12.51 50.93
C ALA A 80 -44.10 13.59 51.89
N ASP A 81 -44.62 14.68 51.32
CA ASP A 81 -45.78 15.35 51.90
C ASP A 81 -46.60 16.19 50.90
N SER A 82 -47.92 15.95 50.96
CA SER A 82 -49.05 16.83 50.69
C SER A 82 -49.38 17.34 49.27
N ALA A 83 -50.68 17.21 48.98
CA ALA A 83 -51.35 17.44 47.71
C ALA A 83 -51.52 18.91 47.32
N SER A 84 -51.49 19.20 46.01
CA SER A 84 -52.49 20.03 45.32
C SER A 84 -52.14 20.27 43.85
N ALA A 85 -53.20 20.28 43.02
CA ALA A 85 -53.29 20.71 41.63
C ALA A 85 -52.67 19.78 40.56
N GLU A 86 -53.54 19.03 39.91
CA GLU A 86 -53.39 18.57 38.52
C GLU A 86 -53.08 19.77 37.61
N ARG A 87 -51.79 20.05 37.43
CA ARG A 87 -51.27 20.63 36.20
C ARG A 87 -50.65 19.47 35.45
N GLU A 88 -51.18 19.13 34.29
CA GLU A 88 -50.53 18.25 33.32
C GLU A 88 -49.06 18.70 33.18
N ARG A 89 -48.13 18.00 33.85
CA ARG A 89 -46.70 18.26 33.75
C ARG A 89 -46.28 17.78 32.37
N LYS A 90 -46.34 18.68 31.39
CA LYS A 90 -45.74 18.42 30.08
C LYS A 90 -44.29 17.96 30.31
N PRO A 91 -43.88 16.81 29.75
CA PRO A 91 -42.53 16.31 29.96
C PRO A 91 -41.49 17.35 29.51
N PRO A 92 -40.37 17.51 30.23
CA PRO A 92 -39.26 18.36 29.84
C PRO A 92 -38.89 18.17 28.36
N PHE A 93 -38.62 19.26 27.65
CA PHE A 93 -38.29 19.23 26.22
C PHE A 93 -37.19 18.20 25.84
N LEU A 94 -36.24 17.94 26.74
CA LEU A 94 -35.17 16.97 26.51
C LEU A 94 -35.67 15.51 26.52
N GLU A 95 -36.60 15.16 27.41
CA GLU A 95 -37.22 13.82 27.43
C GLU A 95 -38.03 13.59 26.15
N LEU A 96 -38.74 14.63 25.69
CA LEU A 96 -39.44 14.59 24.41
C LEU A 96 -38.47 14.47 23.23
N LEU A 97 -37.32 15.14 23.27
CA LEU A 97 -36.30 15.04 22.24
C LEU A 97 -35.72 13.62 22.16
N GLU A 98 -35.43 13.00 23.30
CA GLU A 98 -34.91 11.63 23.36
C GLU A 98 -35.90 10.59 22.83
N SER A 99 -37.21 10.86 22.91
CA SER A 99 -38.25 10.01 22.33
C SER A 99 -38.40 10.13 20.80
N CYS A 100 -37.74 11.10 20.16
CA CYS A 100 -37.84 11.30 18.70
C CYS A 100 -37.09 10.20 17.93
N GLY A 101 -37.76 9.51 17.00
CA GLY A 101 -37.18 8.44 16.20
C GLY A 101 -36.47 8.92 14.93
N SER A 102 -36.78 10.14 14.47
CA SER A 102 -36.33 10.68 13.20
C SER A 102 -36.05 12.19 13.25
N PRO A 103 -35.25 12.73 12.29
CA PRO A 103 -35.14 14.16 12.06
C PRO A 103 -36.48 14.89 11.94
N SER A 104 -37.45 14.32 11.24
CA SER A 104 -38.79 14.91 11.09
C SER A 104 -39.52 15.03 12.43
N ASP A 105 -39.44 14.01 13.31
CA ASP A 105 -40.03 14.06 14.66
C ASP A 105 -39.42 15.20 15.49
N VAL A 106 -38.09 15.39 15.39
CA VAL A 106 -37.40 16.50 16.06
C VAL A 106 -37.91 17.83 15.51
N LEU A 107 -38.14 17.95 14.21
CA LEU A 107 -38.64 19.18 13.60
C LEU A 107 -40.09 19.47 14.00
N ASP A 108 -40.96 18.47 14.07
CA ASP A 108 -42.31 18.59 14.62
C ASP A 108 -42.29 19.08 16.06
N LEU A 109 -41.36 18.56 16.87
CA LEU A 109 -41.16 19.01 18.26
C LEU A 109 -40.75 20.50 18.30
N THR A 110 -39.86 20.94 17.41
CA THR A 110 -39.44 22.36 17.32
C THR A 110 -40.51 23.29 16.73
N GLY A 111 -41.52 22.73 16.06
CA GLY A 111 -42.72 23.45 15.65
C GLY A 111 -43.70 23.67 16.81
N LYS A 112 -43.80 22.70 17.73
CA LYS A 112 -44.67 22.76 18.92
C LYS A 112 -44.07 23.57 20.07
N TYR A 113 -42.75 23.59 20.19
CA TYR A 113 -42.02 24.28 21.26
C TYR A 113 -40.97 25.23 20.69
N SER A 114 -40.68 26.33 21.38
CA SER A 114 -39.57 27.22 21.00
C SER A 114 -38.29 26.82 21.74
N PRO A 115 -37.37 26.04 21.15
CA PRO A 115 -36.14 25.62 21.81
C PRO A 115 -35.24 26.81 22.14
N THR A 116 -34.59 26.73 23.31
CA THR A 116 -33.49 27.60 23.71
C THR A 116 -32.25 27.37 22.84
N ALA A 117 -31.27 28.28 22.90
CA ALA A 117 -30.00 28.18 22.16
C ALA A 117 -29.30 26.82 22.33
N ARG A 118 -29.25 26.30 23.56
CA ARG A 118 -28.67 24.98 23.87
C ARG A 118 -29.51 23.84 23.29
N GLN A 119 -30.83 23.92 23.39
CA GLN A 119 -31.74 22.91 22.85
C GLN A 119 -31.67 22.83 21.33
N VAL A 120 -31.39 23.94 20.63
CA VAL A 120 -31.17 23.93 19.17
C VAL A 120 -29.95 23.07 18.80
N SER A 121 -28.83 23.19 19.54
CA SER A 121 -27.66 22.33 19.35
C SER A 121 -27.99 20.85 19.59
N HIS A 122 -28.74 20.57 20.67
CA HIS A 122 -29.18 19.21 20.98
C HIS A 122 -30.10 18.65 19.88
N CYS A 123 -31.01 19.46 19.32
CA CYS A 123 -31.87 19.05 18.20
C CYS A 123 -31.02 18.61 17.00
N LEU A 124 -30.09 19.46 16.54
CA LEU A 124 -29.22 19.13 15.40
C LEU A 124 -28.38 17.87 15.65
N THR A 125 -27.84 17.73 16.85
CA THR A 125 -27.04 16.57 17.25
C THR A 125 -27.90 15.30 17.30
N HIS A 126 -29.13 15.40 17.80
CA HIS A 126 -30.08 14.29 17.87
C HIS A 126 -30.59 13.86 16.50
N MET A 127 -30.90 14.82 15.61
CA MET A 127 -31.23 14.56 14.21
C MET A 127 -30.09 13.79 13.52
N TRP A 128 -28.84 14.19 13.74
CA TRP A 128 -27.70 13.44 13.20
C TRP A 128 -27.60 12.04 13.82
N ALA A 129 -27.74 11.91 15.15
CA ALA A 129 -27.65 10.63 15.84
C ALA A 129 -28.72 9.62 15.40
N THR A 130 -29.97 10.04 15.22
CA THR A 130 -31.07 9.20 14.74
C THR A 130 -30.81 8.69 13.33
N THR A 131 -30.30 9.54 12.42
CA THR A 131 -29.96 9.08 11.06
C THR A 131 -28.85 8.02 11.03
N LYS A 132 -27.96 7.95 12.03
CA LYS A 132 -26.92 6.92 12.10
C LYS A 132 -27.47 5.52 12.38
N LYS A 133 -28.64 5.44 13.02
CA LYS A 133 -29.31 4.18 13.35
C LYS A 133 -30.16 3.66 12.18
N MET A 134 -30.37 4.46 11.14
CA MET A 134 -31.22 4.13 9.98
C MET A 134 -30.45 3.36 8.90
N THR A 135 -31.17 2.54 8.13
CA THR A 135 -30.65 1.93 6.88
C THR A 135 -30.40 2.98 5.80
N ASP A 136 -29.58 2.68 4.80
CA ASP A 136 -29.25 3.63 3.71
C ASP A 136 -30.47 4.08 2.89
N GLU A 137 -31.51 3.25 2.77
CA GLU A 137 -32.77 3.63 2.12
C GLU A 137 -33.59 4.57 3.00
N GLN A 138 -33.79 4.20 4.27
CA GLN A 138 -34.52 5.02 5.23
C GLN A 138 -33.86 6.38 5.42
N ARG A 139 -32.54 6.41 5.60
CA ARG A 139 -31.77 7.65 5.73
C ARG A 139 -31.97 8.57 4.52
N ARG A 140 -31.96 8.04 3.30
CA ARG A 140 -32.15 8.86 2.08
C ARG A 140 -33.54 9.49 2.04
N TYR A 141 -34.57 8.69 2.33
CA TYR A 141 -35.95 9.17 2.35
C TYR A 141 -36.17 10.20 3.47
N GLU A 142 -35.66 9.92 4.66
CA GLU A 142 -35.81 10.79 5.81
C GLU A 142 -35.07 12.12 5.66
N LEU A 143 -33.86 12.11 5.09
CA LEU A 143 -33.16 13.36 4.78
C LEU A 143 -33.94 14.21 3.78
N GLN A 144 -34.61 13.59 2.80
CA GLN A 144 -35.47 14.32 1.87
C GLN A 144 -36.64 14.99 2.61
N LEU A 145 -37.35 14.24 3.47
CA LEU A 145 -38.42 14.79 4.29
C LEU A 145 -37.95 15.94 5.18
N MET A 146 -36.79 15.79 5.81
CA MET A 146 -36.18 16.83 6.64
C MET A 146 -35.97 18.14 5.86
N PHE A 147 -35.48 18.08 4.61
CA PHE A 147 -35.27 19.27 3.78
C PHE A 147 -36.58 19.90 3.29
N GLU A 148 -37.63 19.10 3.09
CA GLU A 148 -38.97 19.57 2.69
C GLU A 148 -39.78 20.11 3.88
N HIS A 149 -39.37 19.78 5.11
CA HIS A 149 -40.09 20.12 6.33
C HIS A 149 -40.07 21.65 6.64
N PRO A 150 -41.22 22.29 6.89
CA PRO A 150 -41.31 23.76 7.02
C PRO A 150 -40.56 24.32 8.25
N ALA A 151 -40.40 23.53 9.31
CA ALA A 151 -39.66 23.95 10.50
C ALA A 151 -38.12 23.87 10.35
N PHE A 152 -37.59 23.24 9.30
CA PHE A 152 -36.14 23.04 9.16
C PHE A 152 -35.37 24.35 8.97
N ASP A 153 -35.83 25.21 8.05
CA ASP A 153 -35.21 26.52 7.86
C ASP A 153 -35.31 27.36 9.14
N GLN A 154 -36.46 27.32 9.83
CA GLN A 154 -36.64 28.05 11.10
C GLN A 154 -35.64 27.59 12.17
N LEU A 155 -35.38 26.29 12.27
CA LEU A 155 -34.38 25.74 13.19
C LEU A 155 -32.97 26.24 12.84
N LEU A 156 -32.59 26.24 11.56
CA LEU A 156 -31.29 26.74 11.10
C LEU A 156 -31.13 28.25 11.31
N GLN A 157 -32.18 29.04 11.06
CA GLN A 157 -32.18 30.48 11.35
C GLN A 157 -32.03 30.77 12.84
N ARG A 158 -32.70 29.99 13.70
CA ARG A 158 -32.53 30.07 15.16
C ARG A 158 -31.09 29.72 15.55
N ALA A 159 -30.56 28.61 15.04
CA ALA A 159 -29.17 28.20 15.29
C ALA A 159 -28.17 29.30 14.94
N MET A 160 -28.34 29.94 13.78
CA MET A 160 -27.51 31.05 13.32
C MET A 160 -27.59 32.28 14.24
N LYS A 161 -28.79 32.65 14.72
CA LYS A 161 -28.98 33.78 15.63
C LYS A 161 -28.39 33.54 17.01
N THR A 162 -28.44 32.30 17.50
CA THR A 162 -28.05 31.98 18.87
C THR A 162 -26.61 31.52 19.04
N VAL A 163 -25.87 31.26 17.95
CA VAL A 163 -24.52 30.64 17.97
C VAL A 163 -23.51 31.32 18.90
N VAL A 164 -23.59 32.64 19.03
CA VAL A 164 -22.68 33.43 19.89
C VAL A 164 -22.83 33.03 21.37
N HIS A 165 -24.04 32.68 21.78
CA HIS A 165 -24.41 32.33 23.16
C HIS A 165 -24.33 30.84 23.48
N ILE A 166 -23.97 30.01 22.49
CA ILE A 166 -23.83 28.55 22.66
C ILE A 166 -22.42 28.23 23.18
N ARG A 167 -22.29 27.20 24.02
CA ARG A 167 -21.01 26.71 24.56
C ARG A 167 -20.11 26.19 23.44
N ASN A 168 -18.80 26.25 23.63
CA ASN A 168 -17.80 25.88 22.63
C ASN A 168 -18.01 24.47 22.04
N GLU A 169 -18.19 23.49 22.91
CA GLU A 169 -18.47 22.10 22.54
C GLU A 169 -19.71 21.99 21.64
N ASP A 170 -20.81 22.62 22.07
CA ASP A 170 -22.10 22.62 21.37
C ASP A 170 -22.01 23.27 19.97
N VAL A 171 -21.17 24.30 19.79
CA VAL A 171 -20.92 24.92 18.47
C VAL A 171 -20.25 23.91 17.53
N THR A 172 -19.24 23.18 17.99
CA THR A 172 -18.52 22.20 17.16
C THR A 172 -19.37 20.99 16.80
N TYR A 173 -20.18 20.48 17.73
CA TYR A 173 -21.14 19.41 17.46
C TYR A 173 -22.26 19.83 16.52
N SER A 174 -22.78 21.05 16.66
CA SER A 174 -23.79 21.59 15.75
C SER A 174 -23.25 21.71 14.33
N LEU A 175 -22.03 22.23 14.16
CA LEU A 175 -21.38 22.32 12.85
C LEU A 175 -21.18 20.94 12.23
N LEU A 176 -20.62 19.98 12.98
CA LEU A 176 -20.43 18.61 12.51
C LEU A 176 -21.75 17.96 12.09
N SER A 177 -22.81 18.15 12.89
CA SER A 177 -24.13 17.59 12.63
C SER A 177 -24.74 18.17 11.36
N MET A 178 -24.69 19.50 11.18
CA MET A 178 -25.18 20.15 9.96
C MET A 178 -24.45 19.67 8.70
N VAL A 179 -23.11 19.54 8.75
CA VAL A 179 -22.32 19.03 7.62
C VAL A 179 -22.71 17.59 7.27
N ASN A 180 -22.87 16.72 8.27
CA ASN A 180 -23.24 15.32 8.07
C ASN A 180 -24.71 15.12 7.66
N LEU A 181 -25.61 16.00 8.08
CA LEU A 181 -27.01 16.04 7.62
C LEU A 181 -27.15 16.57 6.19
N GLY A 182 -26.05 17.03 5.57
CA GLY A 182 -26.04 17.48 4.18
C GLY A 182 -26.43 18.94 3.98
N VAL A 183 -26.45 19.77 5.05
CA VAL A 183 -26.71 21.20 4.93
C VAL A 183 -25.65 21.82 3.98
N PRO A 184 -26.05 22.61 2.96
CA PRO A 184 -25.11 23.14 1.99
C PRO A 184 -23.98 23.94 2.64
N GLN A 185 -22.72 23.57 2.36
CA GLN A 185 -21.55 24.14 3.04
C GLN A 185 -21.36 25.65 2.79
N ARG A 186 -21.89 26.16 1.66
CA ARG A 186 -21.88 27.59 1.31
C ARG A 186 -23.05 28.37 1.91
N SER A 187 -23.96 27.69 2.61
CA SER A 187 -25.09 28.35 3.28
C SER A 187 -24.61 29.32 4.34
N ARG A 188 -25.42 30.36 4.58
CA ARG A 188 -25.10 31.38 5.59
C ARG A 188 -24.94 30.78 6.99
N VAL A 189 -25.78 29.81 7.37
CA VAL A 189 -25.69 29.13 8.68
C VAL A 189 -24.35 28.42 8.87
N VAL A 190 -23.90 27.61 7.90
CA VAL A 190 -22.60 26.91 7.99
C VAL A 190 -21.44 27.91 8.04
N GLN A 191 -21.49 28.95 7.20
CA GLN A 191 -20.44 30.00 7.19
C GLN A 191 -20.40 30.81 8.49
N THR A 192 -21.55 31.07 9.11
CA THR A 192 -21.63 31.72 10.42
C THR A 192 -21.00 30.84 11.51
N PHE A 193 -21.32 29.54 11.54
CA PHE A 193 -20.70 28.61 12.49
C PHE A 193 -19.18 28.49 12.28
N LEU A 194 -18.71 28.43 11.02
CA LEU A 194 -17.27 28.44 10.73
C LEU A 194 -16.58 29.69 11.27
N ARG A 195 -17.19 30.87 11.12
CA ARG A 195 -16.65 32.13 11.65
C ARG A 195 -16.66 32.15 13.18
N THR A 196 -17.73 31.70 13.81
CA THR A 196 -17.77 31.60 15.28
C THR A 196 -16.73 30.61 15.81
N CYS A 197 -16.48 29.50 15.10
CA CYS A 197 -15.37 28.60 15.43
C CYS A 197 -13.99 29.27 15.28
N GLN A 198 -13.80 30.15 14.30
CA GLN A 198 -12.56 30.93 14.17
C GLN A 198 -12.38 31.91 15.33
N GLU A 199 -13.43 32.64 15.70
CA GLU A 199 -13.42 33.61 16.81
C GLU A 199 -13.14 32.95 18.16
N LYS A 200 -13.77 31.79 18.42
CA LYS A 200 -13.66 31.03 19.68
C LYS A 200 -12.51 30.01 19.67
N LEU A 201 -11.67 29.99 18.64
CA LEU A 201 -10.71 28.92 18.43
C LEU A 201 -9.72 28.74 19.60
N ASN A 202 -9.30 29.86 20.20
CA ASN A 202 -8.42 29.84 21.37
C ASN A 202 -9.12 29.29 22.62
N ASP A 203 -10.44 29.27 22.69
CA ASP A 203 -11.16 28.78 23.86
C ASP A 203 -11.56 27.30 23.73
N PHE A 204 -11.19 26.65 22.62
CA PHE A 204 -11.49 25.25 22.38
C PHE A 204 -10.52 24.33 23.12
N ASP A 205 -11.10 23.36 23.83
CA ASP A 205 -10.39 22.26 24.45
C ASP A 205 -10.01 21.19 23.42
N GLU A 206 -9.26 20.17 23.85
CA GLU A 206 -8.80 19.08 22.98
C GLU A 206 -9.97 18.36 22.26
N LYS A 207 -11.09 18.18 22.98
CA LYS A 207 -12.29 17.53 22.46
C LYS A 207 -12.95 18.37 21.36
N SER A 208 -13.17 19.66 21.61
CA SER A 208 -13.76 20.59 20.63
C SER A 208 -12.88 20.73 19.39
N LEU A 209 -11.56 20.82 19.55
CA LEU A 209 -10.62 20.85 18.41
C LEU A 209 -10.70 19.58 17.57
N SER A 210 -10.80 18.41 18.20
CA SER A 210 -10.95 17.12 17.51
C SER A 210 -12.25 17.01 16.70
N ILE A 211 -13.37 17.43 17.29
CA ILE A 211 -14.69 17.46 16.63
C ILE A 211 -14.67 18.44 15.46
N LEU A 212 -14.14 19.64 15.67
CA LEU A 212 -14.01 20.65 14.63
C LEU A 212 -13.17 20.13 13.47
N ALA A 213 -12.01 19.54 13.74
CA ALA A 213 -11.14 18.99 12.71
C ALA A 213 -11.85 17.89 11.90
N SER A 214 -12.65 17.04 12.55
CA SER A 214 -13.44 15.99 11.90
C SER A 214 -14.53 16.59 10.99
N SER A 215 -15.13 17.71 11.41
CA SER A 215 -16.08 18.45 10.57
C SER A 215 -15.40 19.02 9.32
N LEU A 216 -14.21 19.60 9.45
CA LEU A 216 -13.49 20.24 8.35
C LEU A 216 -12.92 19.23 7.34
N GLU A 217 -12.65 17.99 7.75
CA GLU A 217 -12.20 16.91 6.87
C GLU A 217 -13.25 16.57 5.79
N GLN A 218 -14.54 16.70 6.13
CA GLN A 218 -15.66 16.39 5.23
C GLN A 218 -16.09 17.57 4.35
N MET A 219 -15.44 18.73 4.49
CA MET A 219 -15.81 19.97 3.81
C MET A 219 -14.96 20.23 2.56
N GLU A 220 -15.56 20.88 1.55
CA GLU A 220 -14.86 21.45 0.40
C GLU A 220 -13.89 22.54 0.88
N ASP A 221 -12.73 22.65 0.22
CA ASP A 221 -11.72 23.64 0.57
C ASP A 221 -12.17 25.08 0.24
N GLY A 222 -12.86 25.71 1.18
CA GLY A 222 -13.23 27.13 1.16
C GLY A 222 -12.20 28.03 1.86
N ALA A 223 -12.32 29.36 1.68
CA ALA A 223 -11.46 30.32 2.38
C ALA A 223 -11.54 30.18 3.91
N ASN A 224 -12.75 30.07 4.46
CA ASN A 224 -12.96 29.92 5.91
C ASN A 224 -12.48 28.56 6.44
N VAL A 225 -12.64 27.48 5.66
CA VAL A 225 -12.15 26.14 6.02
C VAL A 225 -10.62 26.14 6.06
N ARG A 226 -9.96 26.72 5.05
CA ARG A 226 -8.49 26.85 5.02
C ARG A 226 -7.97 27.72 6.16
N ALA A 227 -8.56 28.89 6.39
CA ALA A 227 -8.17 29.77 7.49
C ALA A 227 -8.33 29.08 8.86
N LEU A 228 -9.40 28.31 9.05
CA LEU A 228 -9.62 27.58 10.28
C LEU A 228 -8.66 26.38 10.43
N LYS A 229 -8.35 25.63 9.36
CA LYS A 229 -7.32 24.58 9.37
C LYS A 229 -5.95 25.16 9.78
N GLU A 230 -5.57 26.31 9.24
CA GLU A 230 -4.31 27.00 9.60
C GLU A 230 -4.32 27.56 11.02
N GLY A 231 -5.41 28.23 11.43
CA GLY A 231 -5.57 28.69 12.82
C GLY A 231 -5.48 27.53 13.81
N MET A 232 -6.13 26.40 13.49
CA MET A 232 -6.07 25.19 14.33
C MET A 232 -4.64 24.71 14.46
N ARG A 233 -3.85 24.64 13.37
CA ARG A 233 -2.43 24.25 13.42
C ARG A 233 -1.63 25.10 14.38
N LEU A 234 -1.81 26.42 14.36
CA LEU A 234 -1.12 27.34 15.27
C LEU A 234 -1.51 27.07 16.74
N VAL A 235 -2.80 26.88 17.01
CA VAL A 235 -3.29 26.56 18.37
C VAL A 235 -2.78 25.20 18.85
N VAL A 236 -2.80 24.18 17.98
CA VAL A 236 -2.24 22.86 18.26
C VAL A 236 -0.76 22.95 18.58
N GLU A 237 0.00 23.67 17.76
CA GLU A 237 1.44 23.81 17.93
C GLU A 237 1.78 24.49 19.27
N ALA A 238 1.08 25.57 19.60
CA ALA A 238 1.26 26.28 20.87
C ALA A 238 0.89 25.42 22.08
N ARG A 239 -0.14 24.57 21.97
CA ARG A 239 -0.66 23.73 23.06
C ARG A 239 -0.07 22.34 23.11
N LEU A 240 0.77 21.97 22.15
CA LEU A 240 1.31 20.63 22.00
C LEU A 240 1.97 20.08 23.28
N PRO A 241 2.74 20.86 24.06
CA PRO A 241 3.31 20.37 25.32
C PRO A 241 2.25 19.92 26.33
N GLY A 242 1.10 20.58 26.36
CA GLY A 242 0.00 20.34 27.30
C GLY A 242 -0.87 19.12 26.98
N ILE A 243 -0.78 18.56 25.77
CA ILE A 243 -1.58 17.40 25.36
C ILE A 243 -1.17 16.17 26.19
N LYS A 244 -2.11 15.60 26.95
CA LYS A 244 -1.85 14.41 27.79
C LYS A 244 -2.51 13.14 27.24
N ASN A 245 -3.48 13.28 26.35
CA ASN A 245 -4.23 12.15 25.82
C ASN A 245 -3.67 11.70 24.45
N VAL A 246 -3.30 10.42 24.31
CA VAL A 246 -2.76 9.85 23.07
C VAL A 246 -3.78 9.92 21.92
N MET A 247 -5.07 9.68 22.20
CA MET A 247 -6.12 9.72 21.18
C MET A 247 -6.33 11.15 20.65
N ALA A 248 -6.23 12.15 21.53
CA ALA A 248 -6.30 13.56 21.12
C ALA A 248 -5.12 13.90 20.21
N LEU A 249 -3.89 13.52 20.60
CA LEU A 249 -2.70 13.72 19.78
C LEU A 249 -2.83 13.04 18.40
N GLN A 250 -3.21 11.77 18.36
CA GLN A 250 -3.37 11.02 17.11
C GLN A 250 -4.43 11.64 16.19
N THR A 251 -5.54 12.08 16.76
CA THR A 251 -6.60 12.72 15.99
C THR A 251 -6.11 14.03 15.37
N MET A 252 -5.36 14.83 16.12
CA MET A 252 -4.76 16.08 15.63
C MET A 252 -3.72 15.82 14.54
N MET A 253 -2.83 14.83 14.74
CA MET A 253 -1.85 14.41 13.74
C MET A 253 -2.52 13.96 12.44
N ARG A 254 -3.59 13.18 12.53
CA ARG A 254 -4.31 12.67 11.35
C ARG A 254 -4.98 13.81 10.55
N LEU A 255 -5.69 14.69 11.25
CA LEU A 255 -6.56 15.68 10.61
C LEU A 255 -5.81 16.92 10.14
N LEU A 256 -4.78 17.34 10.89
CA LEU A 256 -4.03 18.56 10.59
C LEU A 256 -2.67 18.25 9.96
N GLY A 257 -2.14 17.05 10.16
CA GLY A 257 -0.76 16.73 9.83
C GLY A 257 -0.47 16.65 8.34
N LYS A 258 -1.39 16.19 7.49
CA LYS A 258 -1.09 15.92 6.06
C LYS A 258 -0.39 17.10 5.35
N ASP A 259 -1.00 18.27 5.41
CA ASP A 259 -0.46 19.48 4.78
C ASP A 259 0.31 20.38 5.77
N ALA A 260 0.65 19.89 6.95
CA ALA A 260 1.37 20.65 7.96
C ALA A 260 2.83 20.92 7.54
N PRO A 261 3.41 22.07 7.96
CA PRO A 261 4.84 22.32 7.80
C PRO A 261 5.70 21.21 8.41
N LYS A 262 6.89 20.97 7.85
CA LYS A 262 7.81 19.92 8.30
C LYS A 262 8.19 20.07 9.78
N ASP A 263 8.34 21.30 10.26
CA ASP A 263 8.65 21.62 11.66
C ASP A 263 7.54 21.16 12.62
N LEU A 264 6.27 21.44 12.26
CA LEU A 264 5.13 20.96 13.05
C LEU A 264 5.03 19.42 13.06
N LYS A 265 5.29 18.76 11.92
CA LYS A 265 5.34 17.28 11.86
C LYS A 265 6.39 16.69 12.81
N TRP A 266 7.57 17.31 12.88
CA TRP A 266 8.64 16.92 13.80
C TRP A 266 8.26 17.15 15.27
N LYS A 267 7.64 18.29 15.59
CA LYS A 267 7.13 18.57 16.94
C LYS A 267 6.09 17.53 17.37
N LEU A 268 5.15 17.18 16.48
CA LEU A 268 4.14 16.15 16.71
C LEU A 268 4.78 14.77 16.93
N GLU A 269 5.78 14.40 16.13
CA GLU A 269 6.57 13.17 16.33
C GLU A 269 7.24 13.17 17.71
N LYS A 270 7.94 14.23 18.08
CA LYS A 270 8.62 14.33 19.38
C LYS A 270 7.64 14.19 20.54
N LYS A 271 6.45 14.77 20.42
CA LYS A 271 5.38 14.63 21.41
C LYS A 271 4.86 13.19 21.48
N ALA A 272 4.67 12.53 20.34
CA ALA A 272 4.27 11.12 20.29
C ALA A 272 5.32 10.21 20.94
N LEU A 273 6.61 10.46 20.67
CA LEU A 273 7.73 9.75 21.28
C LEU A 273 7.79 9.93 22.79
N SER A 274 7.45 11.11 23.32
CA SER A 274 7.40 11.33 24.78
C SER A 274 6.24 10.62 25.49
N MET A 275 5.32 10.01 24.73
CA MET A 275 4.09 9.39 25.26
C MET A 275 4.02 7.89 24.97
N THR A 276 5.11 7.27 24.49
CA THR A 276 5.14 5.87 24.06
C THR A 276 4.74 4.89 25.17
N ASP A 277 5.08 5.21 26.41
CA ASP A 277 4.78 4.37 27.58
C ASP A 277 3.27 4.28 27.85
N HIS A 278 2.50 5.28 27.39
CA HIS A 278 1.04 5.33 27.51
C HIS A 278 0.31 4.74 26.30
N PHE A 279 1.02 4.17 25.31
CA PHE A 279 0.35 3.58 24.16
C PHE A 279 -0.33 2.26 24.56
N SER A 280 -1.63 2.13 24.32
CA SER A 280 -2.30 0.83 24.28
C SER A 280 -2.00 0.13 22.94
N LEU A 281 -2.36 -1.16 22.81
CA LEU A 281 -2.28 -1.85 21.51
C LEU A 281 -3.10 -1.14 20.42
N PRO A 282 -4.37 -0.74 20.65
CA PRO A 282 -5.12 0.07 19.68
C PRO A 282 -4.41 1.36 19.30
N ASN A 283 -3.79 2.04 20.28
CA ASN A 283 -3.05 3.28 20.02
C ASN A 283 -1.83 3.01 19.13
N ALA A 284 -1.05 1.96 19.38
CA ALA A 284 0.11 1.61 18.56
C ALA A 284 -0.29 1.30 17.10
N GLN A 285 -1.34 0.50 16.90
CA GLN A 285 -1.88 0.21 15.56
C GLN A 285 -2.34 1.49 14.84
N TYR A 286 -3.09 2.32 15.55
CA TYR A 286 -3.64 3.54 15.00
C TYR A 286 -2.56 4.60 14.73
N MET A 287 -1.47 4.59 15.49
CA MET A 287 -0.35 5.51 15.28
C MET A 287 0.32 5.26 13.92
N ILE A 288 0.55 4.01 13.52
CA ILE A 288 1.13 3.69 12.21
C ILE A 288 0.22 4.21 11.08
N SER A 289 -1.09 4.02 11.18
CA SER A 289 -2.05 4.59 10.22
C SER A 289 -2.12 6.12 10.24
N THR A 290 -1.94 6.73 11.41
CA THR A 290 -1.88 8.18 11.58
C THR A 290 -0.67 8.76 10.86
N MET A 291 0.50 8.14 11.01
CA MET A 291 1.75 8.52 10.34
C MET A 291 1.62 8.41 8.81
N ALA A 292 0.98 7.34 8.32
CA ALA A 292 0.68 7.17 6.90
C ALA A 292 -0.23 8.28 6.36
N THR A 293 -1.28 8.64 7.11
CA THR A 293 -2.20 9.74 6.74
C THR A 293 -1.49 11.09 6.72
N MET A 294 -0.59 11.32 7.68
CA MET A 294 0.26 12.52 7.74
C MET A 294 1.32 12.57 6.63
N GLY A 295 1.59 11.45 5.96
CA GLY A 295 2.66 11.33 4.97
C GLY A 295 4.04 11.59 5.57
N PHE A 296 4.26 11.14 6.81
CA PHE A 296 5.48 11.41 7.56
C PHE A 296 6.08 10.11 8.09
N PHE A 297 7.36 9.89 7.80
CA PHE A 297 8.09 8.68 8.18
C PHE A 297 8.95 8.96 9.41
N SER A 298 8.65 8.30 10.54
CA SER A 298 9.48 8.29 11.76
C SER A 298 9.84 6.86 12.10
N LYS A 299 11.08 6.45 11.80
CA LYS A 299 11.56 5.11 12.14
C LYS A 299 11.44 4.81 13.65
N PRO A 300 11.89 5.68 14.58
CA PRO A 300 11.80 5.38 16.02
C PRO A 300 10.38 5.13 16.51
N LEU A 301 9.42 5.96 16.09
CA LEU A 301 8.03 5.81 16.50
C LEU A 301 7.38 4.56 15.91
N LEU A 302 7.67 4.26 14.64
CA LEU A 302 7.18 3.06 13.96
C LEU A 302 7.75 1.80 14.59
N ASP A 303 9.03 1.79 14.98
CA ASP A 303 9.68 0.64 15.64
C ASP A 303 9.06 0.35 17.01
N VAL A 304 8.79 1.40 17.82
CA VAL A 304 8.08 1.26 19.11
C VAL A 304 6.68 0.69 18.91
N CYS A 305 5.92 1.21 17.93
CA CYS A 305 4.58 0.70 17.65
C CYS A 305 4.62 -0.75 17.17
N SER A 306 5.56 -1.08 16.29
CA SER A 306 5.73 -2.43 15.73
C SER A 306 6.07 -3.46 16.79
N LYS A 307 6.94 -3.12 17.75
CA LYS A 307 7.26 -3.98 18.89
C LYS A 307 6.01 -4.29 19.72
N LYS A 308 5.26 -3.25 20.13
CA LYS A 308 4.04 -3.40 20.95
C LYS A 308 2.94 -4.21 20.24
N ILE A 309 2.82 -4.04 18.91
CA ILE A 309 1.88 -4.84 18.10
C ILE A 309 2.31 -6.29 18.05
N THR A 310 3.60 -6.55 17.86
CA THR A 310 4.11 -7.92 17.75
C THR A 310 3.95 -8.69 19.05
N GLU A 311 4.19 -8.06 20.20
CA GLU A 311 3.98 -8.65 21.53
C GLU A 311 2.51 -9.02 21.83
N ASN A 312 1.55 -8.40 21.14
CA ASN A 312 0.12 -8.55 21.40
C ASN A 312 -0.66 -8.85 20.12
N ILE A 313 -0.08 -9.67 19.23
CA ILE A 313 -0.62 -9.88 17.89
C ILE A 313 -1.89 -10.76 17.86
N HIS A 314 -2.01 -11.65 18.84
CA HIS A 314 -3.12 -12.59 18.95
C HIS A 314 -4.45 -11.86 19.18
N GLY A 315 -5.49 -12.24 18.43
CA GLY A 315 -6.83 -11.66 18.55
C GLY A 315 -7.04 -10.35 17.78
N ILE A 316 -6.03 -9.84 17.06
CA ILE A 316 -6.24 -8.67 16.19
C ILE A 316 -7.12 -9.06 14.99
N PRO A 317 -8.23 -8.36 14.73
CA PRO A 317 -9.13 -8.69 13.62
C PRO A 317 -8.54 -8.29 12.27
N PHE A 318 -9.02 -8.95 11.21
CA PHE A 318 -8.56 -8.77 9.82
C PHE A 318 -8.43 -7.29 9.41
N ASN A 319 -9.48 -6.50 9.62
CA ASN A 319 -9.53 -5.10 9.18
C ASN A 319 -8.41 -4.25 9.77
N ARG A 320 -7.97 -4.56 11.01
CA ARG A 320 -6.90 -3.85 11.69
C ARG A 320 -5.53 -4.26 11.15
N LEU A 321 -5.25 -5.56 11.02
CA LEU A 321 -4.00 -6.05 10.44
C LEU A 321 -3.83 -5.63 8.99
N PHE A 322 -4.89 -5.72 8.20
CA PHE A 322 -4.86 -5.33 6.80
C PHE A 322 -4.60 -3.82 6.64
N LYS A 323 -5.26 -2.97 7.46
CA LYS A 323 -5.01 -1.52 7.46
C LYS A 323 -3.59 -1.19 7.91
N LEU A 324 -3.07 -1.89 8.92
CA LEU A 324 -1.69 -1.78 9.39
C LEU A 324 -0.70 -2.05 8.24
N LEU A 325 -0.81 -3.19 7.56
CA LEU A 325 0.07 -3.54 6.44
C LEU A 325 -0.04 -2.54 5.27
N GLN A 326 -1.23 -2.03 4.97
CA GLN A 326 -1.41 -0.96 3.99
C GLN A 326 -0.69 0.33 4.39
N SER A 327 -0.78 0.71 5.67
CA SER A 327 -0.09 1.88 6.20
C SER A 327 1.43 1.70 6.14
N CYS A 328 1.95 0.51 6.44
CA CYS A 328 3.35 0.17 6.23
C CYS A 328 3.77 0.37 4.77
N ARG A 329 2.95 -0.08 3.81
CA ARG A 329 3.20 0.11 2.37
C ARG A 329 3.21 1.59 1.98
N GLU A 330 2.25 2.37 2.46
CA GLU A 330 2.14 3.81 2.18
C GLU A 330 3.35 4.59 2.73
N LEU A 331 3.88 4.16 3.87
CA LEU A 331 5.07 4.74 4.50
C LEU A 331 6.39 4.19 3.93
N LEU A 332 6.35 3.18 3.07
CA LEU A 332 7.52 2.36 2.69
C LEU A 332 8.25 1.77 3.92
N TYR A 333 7.54 1.62 5.03
CA TYR A 333 8.05 1.02 6.26
C TYR A 333 7.96 -0.50 6.18
N ARG A 334 9.11 -1.16 6.33
CA ARG A 334 9.22 -2.60 6.26
C ARG A 334 10.08 -3.07 7.44
N ASP A 335 9.43 -3.62 8.44
CA ASP A 335 10.09 -4.24 9.58
C ASP A 335 9.97 -5.75 9.46
N VAL A 336 11.10 -6.45 9.38
CA VAL A 336 11.12 -7.91 9.12
C VAL A 336 10.42 -8.65 10.25
N HIS A 337 10.63 -8.24 11.49
CA HIS A 337 10.05 -8.88 12.67
C HIS A 337 8.54 -8.75 12.71
N LEU A 338 8.00 -7.54 12.50
CA LEU A 338 6.56 -7.29 12.41
C LEU A 338 5.92 -8.08 11.27
N LEU A 339 6.52 -8.03 10.06
CA LEU A 339 5.95 -8.69 8.88
C LEU A 339 5.96 -10.22 9.03
N THR A 340 7.02 -10.78 9.60
CA THR A 340 7.12 -12.21 9.93
C THR A 340 6.10 -12.60 10.97
N SER A 341 5.97 -11.84 12.05
CA SER A 341 5.00 -12.12 13.12
C SER A 341 3.56 -12.09 12.62
N ILE A 342 3.20 -11.14 11.74
CA ILE A 342 1.88 -11.11 11.10
C ILE A 342 1.70 -12.33 10.18
N SER A 343 2.71 -12.69 9.39
CA SER A 343 2.68 -13.89 8.54
C SER A 343 2.42 -15.15 9.37
N ASP A 344 3.17 -15.35 10.45
CA ASP A 344 3.10 -16.54 11.31
C ASP A 344 1.79 -16.61 12.07
N TYR A 345 1.29 -15.47 12.57
CA TYR A 345 -0.03 -15.39 13.18
C TYR A 345 -1.14 -15.77 12.19
N VAL A 346 -1.14 -15.20 10.98
CA VAL A 346 -2.16 -15.52 9.97
C VAL A 346 -2.06 -16.99 9.52
N ALA A 347 -0.85 -17.53 9.40
CA ALA A 347 -0.61 -18.94 9.05
C ALA A 347 -1.10 -19.91 10.15
N SER A 348 -0.81 -19.61 11.42
CA SER A 348 -1.24 -20.44 12.56
C SER A 348 -2.75 -20.38 12.83
N SER A 349 -3.45 -19.40 12.26
CA SER A 349 -4.89 -19.20 12.42
C SER A 349 -5.67 -19.29 11.09
N LEU A 350 -5.15 -20.06 10.12
CA LEU A 350 -5.69 -20.17 8.76
C LEU A 350 -7.21 -20.42 8.68
N ASP A 351 -7.74 -21.24 9.59
CA ASP A 351 -9.16 -21.64 9.60
C ASP A 351 -10.11 -20.50 10.00
N ILE A 352 -9.58 -19.48 10.69
CA ILE A 352 -10.35 -18.29 11.09
C ILE A 352 -10.59 -17.37 9.89
N TRP A 353 -9.71 -17.41 8.89
CA TRP A 353 -9.71 -16.45 7.78
C TRP A 353 -10.43 -17.00 6.54
N THR A 354 -11.26 -16.15 5.95
CA THR A 354 -11.86 -16.45 4.63
C THR A 354 -10.78 -16.46 3.54
N ASN A 355 -11.03 -17.18 2.43
CA ASN A 355 -10.10 -17.23 1.29
C ASN A 355 -9.75 -15.82 0.76
N LYS A 356 -10.75 -14.93 0.71
CA LYS A 356 -10.57 -13.53 0.29
C LYS A 356 -9.60 -12.77 1.21
N GLN A 357 -9.68 -12.96 2.52
CA GLN A 357 -8.81 -12.30 3.48
C GLN A 357 -7.36 -12.77 3.36
N LEU A 358 -7.15 -14.08 3.18
CA LEU A 358 -5.83 -14.68 2.97
C LEU A 358 -5.15 -14.13 1.70
N LEU A 359 -5.90 -14.07 0.60
CA LEU A 359 -5.41 -13.48 -0.64
C LEU A 359 -5.10 -11.99 -0.53
N LEU A 360 -5.88 -11.24 0.26
CA LEU A 360 -5.60 -9.83 0.54
C LEU A 360 -4.31 -9.66 1.35
N PHE A 361 -4.03 -10.53 2.32
CA PHE A 361 -2.75 -10.53 3.03
C PHE A 361 -1.59 -10.83 2.09
N LEU A 362 -1.66 -11.92 1.32
CA LEU A 362 -0.65 -12.30 0.33
C LEU A 362 -0.38 -11.17 -0.68
N SER A 363 -1.43 -10.51 -1.17
CA SER A 363 -1.32 -9.37 -2.08
C SER A 363 -0.58 -8.19 -1.46
N VAL A 364 -0.83 -7.86 -0.18
CA VAL A 364 -0.13 -6.75 0.48
C VAL A 364 1.32 -7.09 0.78
N PHE A 365 1.64 -8.33 1.17
CA PHE A 365 3.03 -8.77 1.34
C PHE A 365 3.82 -8.70 0.03
N GLU A 366 3.22 -9.13 -1.10
CA GLU A 366 3.83 -8.98 -2.42
C GLU A 366 4.12 -7.52 -2.76
N ASN A 367 3.20 -6.60 -2.45
CA ASN A 367 3.41 -5.16 -2.65
C ASN A 367 4.49 -4.57 -1.73
N LEU A 368 4.66 -5.13 -0.53
CA LEU A 368 5.76 -4.79 0.39
C LEU A 368 7.09 -5.43 -0.04
N VAL A 369 7.07 -6.25 -1.09
CA VAL A 369 8.22 -7.03 -1.55
C VAL A 369 8.71 -7.98 -0.46
N PHE A 370 7.84 -8.41 0.46
CA PHE A 370 8.17 -9.32 1.55
C PHE A 370 7.67 -10.73 1.22
N CYS A 371 8.45 -11.76 1.56
CA CYS A 371 8.09 -13.16 1.34
C CYS A 371 7.55 -13.78 2.64
N PRO A 372 6.22 -13.91 2.80
CA PRO A 372 5.62 -14.44 4.03
C PRO A 372 5.62 -15.98 4.00
N ALA A 373 6.79 -16.58 4.26
CA ALA A 373 7.03 -18.01 4.07
C ALA A 373 5.98 -18.90 4.75
N ALA A 374 5.73 -18.72 6.05
CA ALA A 374 4.75 -19.52 6.79
C ALA A 374 3.34 -19.45 6.19
N LEU A 375 2.90 -18.26 5.77
CA LEU A 375 1.59 -18.08 5.13
C LEU A 375 1.56 -18.69 3.72
N MET A 376 2.63 -18.57 2.95
CA MET A 376 2.71 -19.14 1.60
C MET A 376 2.76 -20.67 1.62
N ASP A 377 3.46 -21.27 2.58
CA ASP A 377 3.46 -22.73 2.78
C ASP A 377 2.06 -23.22 3.13
N ALA A 378 1.47 -22.65 4.18
CA ALA A 378 0.20 -23.12 4.70
C ALA A 378 -0.97 -22.84 3.72
N TYR A 379 -0.90 -21.75 2.95
CA TYR A 379 -1.87 -21.49 1.88
C TYR A 379 -1.68 -22.41 0.67
N ALA A 380 -0.45 -22.83 0.35
CA ALA A 380 -0.21 -23.79 -0.73
C ALA A 380 -0.84 -25.15 -0.40
N ASP A 381 -0.71 -25.63 0.85
CA ASP A 381 -1.37 -26.86 1.31
C ASP A 381 -2.90 -26.77 1.14
N LYS A 382 -3.50 -25.62 1.47
CA LYS A 382 -4.93 -25.37 1.26
C LYS A 382 -5.35 -25.42 -0.20
N VAL A 383 -4.54 -24.88 -1.11
CA VAL A 383 -4.80 -24.92 -2.56
C VAL A 383 -4.64 -26.35 -3.10
N ILE A 384 -3.63 -27.09 -2.67
CA ILE A 384 -3.42 -28.49 -3.09
C ILE A 384 -4.59 -29.36 -2.63
N ALA A 385 -5.08 -29.16 -1.40
CA ALA A 385 -6.18 -29.94 -0.85
C ALA A 385 -7.52 -29.69 -1.54
N ASN A 386 -7.80 -28.46 -1.98
CA ASN A 386 -9.06 -28.12 -2.64
C ASN A 386 -8.90 -26.97 -3.67
N PRO A 387 -8.38 -27.26 -4.87
CA PRO A 387 -8.05 -26.23 -5.85
C PRO A 387 -9.29 -25.60 -6.50
N ASP A 388 -10.40 -26.35 -6.61
CA ASP A 388 -11.62 -25.91 -7.30
C ASP A 388 -12.38 -24.78 -6.58
N VAL A 389 -12.02 -24.47 -5.33
CA VAL A 389 -12.53 -23.32 -4.57
C VAL A 389 -12.04 -21.98 -5.14
N LEU A 390 -10.95 -22.00 -5.92
CA LEU A 390 -10.38 -20.78 -6.48
C LEU A 390 -11.27 -20.21 -7.61
N THR A 391 -11.73 -18.98 -7.42
CA THR A 391 -12.28 -18.20 -8.54
C THR A 391 -11.16 -17.79 -9.49
N LEU A 392 -11.49 -17.40 -10.73
CA LEU A 392 -10.48 -16.88 -11.67
C LEU A 392 -9.67 -15.70 -11.08
N LYS A 393 -10.31 -14.82 -10.30
CA LYS A 393 -9.60 -13.71 -9.63
C LYS A 393 -8.63 -14.20 -8.56
N ASP A 394 -9.03 -15.22 -7.82
CA ASP A 394 -8.20 -15.82 -6.78
C ASP A 394 -6.98 -16.51 -7.42
N LEU A 395 -7.20 -17.33 -8.45
CA LEU A 395 -6.15 -18.00 -9.23
C LEU A 395 -5.11 -17.01 -9.74
N LEU A 396 -5.53 -15.91 -10.37
CA LEU A 396 -4.63 -14.88 -10.89
C LEU A 396 -3.84 -14.18 -9.77
N CYS A 397 -4.45 -13.99 -8.60
CA CYS A 397 -3.76 -13.46 -7.43
C CYS A 397 -2.70 -14.42 -6.91
N VAL A 398 -3.02 -15.71 -6.78
CA VAL A 398 -2.08 -16.77 -6.35
C VAL A 398 -0.90 -16.85 -7.32
N LEU A 399 -1.17 -16.99 -8.62
CA LEU A 399 -0.14 -17.03 -9.66
C LEU A 399 0.80 -15.82 -9.58
N LYS A 400 0.26 -14.62 -9.40
CA LYS A 400 1.07 -13.41 -9.28
C LYS A 400 1.93 -13.37 -8.03
N VAL A 401 1.37 -13.72 -6.86
CA VAL A 401 2.12 -13.67 -5.60
C VAL A 401 3.27 -14.68 -5.63
N TYR A 402 2.99 -15.94 -5.96
CA TYR A 402 4.00 -17.00 -5.96
C TYR A 402 5.07 -16.78 -7.04
N SER A 403 4.68 -16.32 -8.24
CA SER A 403 5.65 -15.99 -9.29
C SER A 403 6.49 -14.74 -8.97
N SER A 404 5.89 -13.70 -8.39
CA SER A 404 6.57 -12.44 -8.03
C SER A 404 7.60 -12.63 -6.93
N LEU A 405 7.24 -13.39 -5.88
CA LEU A 405 8.11 -13.67 -4.75
C LEU A 405 9.05 -14.86 -4.98
N SER A 406 8.81 -15.66 -6.03
CA SER A 406 9.59 -16.85 -6.38
C SER A 406 9.84 -17.76 -5.18
N TYR A 407 8.79 -18.00 -4.38
CA TYR A 407 8.87 -18.86 -3.21
C TYR A 407 9.01 -20.32 -3.64
N ASP A 408 9.90 -21.06 -2.99
CA ASP A 408 10.18 -22.45 -3.33
C ASP A 408 9.48 -23.43 -2.37
N LEU A 409 8.43 -24.06 -2.87
CA LEU A 409 7.59 -25.02 -2.13
C LEU A 409 8.22 -26.41 -1.95
N GLN A 410 9.51 -26.56 -2.31
CA GLN A 410 10.25 -27.83 -2.21
C GLN A 410 9.46 -28.98 -2.87
N ASP A 411 9.30 -30.11 -2.18
CA ASP A 411 8.66 -31.32 -2.69
C ASP A 411 7.19 -31.13 -3.13
N ARG A 412 6.51 -30.12 -2.58
CA ARG A 412 5.10 -29.81 -2.91
C ARG A 412 4.93 -28.99 -4.17
N ARG A 413 6.03 -28.47 -4.72
CA ARG A 413 6.03 -27.55 -5.87
C ARG A 413 5.22 -28.10 -7.05
N GLN A 414 5.45 -29.35 -7.43
CA GLN A 414 4.81 -29.94 -8.61
C GLN A 414 3.30 -30.08 -8.42
N GLN A 415 2.87 -30.65 -7.28
CA GLN A 415 1.44 -30.81 -6.95
C GLN A 415 0.70 -29.47 -6.91
N PHE A 416 1.33 -28.44 -6.35
CA PHE A 416 0.77 -27.09 -6.33
C PHE A 416 0.59 -26.51 -7.73
N LEU A 417 1.61 -26.61 -8.58
CA LEU A 417 1.57 -26.09 -9.95
C LEU A 417 0.55 -26.84 -10.82
N ASP A 418 0.48 -28.17 -10.68
CA ASP A 418 -0.51 -28.99 -11.37
C ASP A 418 -1.94 -28.62 -10.95
N SER A 419 -2.15 -28.35 -9.65
CA SER A 419 -3.43 -27.86 -9.13
C SER A 419 -3.82 -26.52 -9.74
N LEU A 420 -2.90 -25.56 -9.83
CA LEU A 420 -3.17 -24.26 -10.45
C LEU A 420 -3.45 -24.38 -11.96
N SER A 421 -2.73 -25.28 -12.66
CA SER A 421 -2.92 -25.55 -14.08
C SER A 421 -4.25 -26.24 -14.38
N HIS A 422 -4.68 -27.15 -13.50
CA HIS A 422 -6.02 -27.75 -13.56
C HIS A 422 -7.11 -26.68 -13.48
N VAL A 423 -7.03 -25.80 -12.47
CA VAL A 423 -8.01 -24.72 -12.29
C VAL A 423 -7.97 -23.75 -13.48
N LEU A 424 -6.78 -23.36 -13.96
CA LEU A 424 -6.65 -22.50 -15.14
C LEU A 424 -7.32 -23.14 -16.36
N SER A 425 -7.13 -24.45 -16.55
CA SER A 425 -7.72 -25.23 -17.64
C SER A 425 -9.26 -25.18 -17.61
N SER A 426 -9.87 -25.22 -16.43
CA SER A 426 -11.33 -25.08 -16.27
C SER A 426 -11.88 -23.71 -16.71
N TYR A 427 -11.07 -22.65 -16.62
CA TYR A 427 -11.46 -21.29 -17.00
C TYR A 427 -11.11 -20.91 -18.44
N LEU A 428 -10.34 -21.73 -19.16
CA LEU A 428 -9.89 -21.47 -20.53
C LEU A 428 -10.98 -21.02 -21.52
N PRO A 429 -12.21 -21.57 -21.51
CA PRO A 429 -13.25 -21.14 -22.46
C PRO A 429 -13.76 -19.71 -22.21
N LYS A 430 -13.59 -19.19 -20.98
CA LYS A 430 -14.19 -17.92 -20.54
C LYS A 430 -13.14 -16.85 -20.17
N ILE A 431 -11.87 -17.22 -20.08
CA ILE A 431 -10.80 -16.31 -19.67
C ILE A 431 -10.56 -15.24 -20.74
N ALA A 432 -10.40 -13.99 -20.31
CA ALA A 432 -10.03 -12.91 -21.22
C ALA A 432 -8.56 -13.08 -21.68
N ALA A 433 -8.28 -12.76 -22.95
CA ALA A 433 -6.97 -12.93 -23.55
C ALA A 433 -5.82 -12.32 -22.73
N PHE A 434 -6.03 -11.13 -22.16
CA PHE A 434 -5.03 -10.47 -21.32
C PHE A 434 -4.79 -11.17 -19.98
N GLU A 435 -5.83 -11.74 -19.37
CA GLU A 435 -5.69 -12.51 -18.14
C GLU A 435 -5.02 -13.86 -18.40
N LEU A 436 -5.26 -14.48 -19.56
CA LEU A 436 -4.53 -15.67 -20.01
C LEU A 436 -3.04 -15.37 -20.18
N LEU A 437 -2.68 -14.28 -20.87
CA LEU A 437 -1.27 -13.87 -21.02
C LEU A 437 -0.58 -13.68 -19.67
N LYS A 438 -1.25 -13.03 -18.71
CA LYS A 438 -0.70 -12.86 -17.35
C LYS A 438 -0.51 -14.20 -16.63
N ALA A 439 -1.49 -15.09 -16.72
CA ALA A 439 -1.42 -16.41 -16.08
C ALA A 439 -0.24 -17.22 -16.63
N ILE A 440 -0.12 -17.30 -17.97
CA ILE A 440 1.00 -17.95 -18.65
C ILE A 440 2.34 -17.32 -18.28
N TYR A 441 2.43 -15.99 -18.31
CA TYR A 441 3.63 -15.28 -17.89
C TYR A 441 4.06 -15.68 -16.46
N CYS A 442 3.11 -15.71 -15.50
CA CYS A 442 3.39 -16.12 -14.13
C CYS A 442 3.83 -17.59 -14.03
N LEU A 443 3.21 -18.48 -14.80
CA LEU A 443 3.59 -19.90 -14.86
C LEU A 443 4.99 -20.10 -15.46
N CYS A 444 5.35 -19.37 -16.51
CA CYS A 444 6.71 -19.37 -17.06
C CYS A 444 7.75 -18.87 -16.05
N LEU A 445 7.41 -17.84 -15.26
CA LEU A 445 8.27 -17.41 -14.14
C LEU A 445 8.49 -18.54 -13.14
N LEU A 446 7.43 -19.30 -12.83
CA LEU A 446 7.46 -20.50 -12.00
C LEU A 446 8.08 -21.72 -12.71
N GLY A 447 8.51 -21.61 -13.97
CA GLY A 447 9.10 -22.74 -14.71
C GLY A 447 8.09 -23.87 -14.96
N HIS A 448 6.80 -23.55 -15.03
CA HIS A 448 5.73 -24.49 -15.32
C HIS A 448 5.09 -24.14 -16.67
N PHE A 449 4.89 -25.16 -17.51
CA PHE A 449 4.55 -24.97 -18.92
C PHE A 449 3.39 -25.87 -19.33
N PRO A 450 2.14 -25.59 -18.89
CA PRO A 450 1.00 -26.43 -19.23
C PRO A 450 0.62 -26.21 -20.70
N TYR A 451 0.55 -27.31 -21.46
CA TYR A 451 0.40 -27.26 -22.92
C TYR A 451 -0.90 -26.57 -23.37
N ALA A 452 -2.07 -26.98 -22.88
CA ALA A 452 -3.36 -26.45 -23.36
C ALA A 452 -3.51 -24.92 -23.15
N PRO A 453 -3.20 -24.35 -21.97
CA PRO A 453 -3.16 -22.90 -21.79
C PRO A 453 -2.16 -22.18 -22.71
N LEU A 454 -0.97 -22.75 -22.93
CA LEU A 454 0.07 -22.18 -23.81
C LEU A 454 -0.38 -22.18 -25.27
N GLU A 455 -0.93 -23.30 -25.74
CA GLU A 455 -1.45 -23.45 -27.10
C GLU A 455 -2.56 -22.43 -27.36
N GLN A 456 -3.53 -22.30 -26.44
CA GLN A 456 -4.61 -21.32 -26.58
C GLN A 456 -4.09 -19.88 -26.64
N LEU A 457 -3.09 -19.51 -25.83
CA LEU A 457 -2.51 -18.17 -25.86
C LEU A 457 -1.92 -17.84 -27.24
N LEU A 458 -1.32 -18.83 -27.91
CA LEU A 458 -0.61 -18.66 -29.18
C LEU A 458 -1.52 -18.79 -30.40
N GLN A 459 -2.82 -19.07 -30.23
CA GLN A 459 -3.79 -19.06 -31.32
C GLN A 459 -3.96 -17.64 -31.89
N SER A 460 -4.03 -17.52 -33.23
CA SER A 460 -4.14 -16.24 -33.93
C SER A 460 -5.29 -15.37 -33.42
N SER A 461 -6.44 -15.98 -33.12
CA SER A 461 -7.62 -15.28 -32.59
C SER A 461 -7.40 -14.60 -31.23
N VAL A 462 -6.52 -15.15 -30.39
CA VAL A 462 -6.18 -14.59 -29.07
C VAL A 462 -5.15 -13.48 -29.23
N LEU A 463 -4.15 -13.68 -30.10
CA LEU A 463 -3.13 -12.67 -30.41
C LEU A 463 -3.73 -11.41 -31.03
N GLU A 464 -4.69 -11.55 -31.95
CA GLU A 464 -5.44 -10.42 -32.53
C GLU A 464 -6.20 -9.62 -31.48
N LYS A 465 -6.84 -10.29 -30.51
CA LYS A 465 -7.52 -9.63 -29.37
C LYS A 465 -6.55 -8.86 -28.48
N LEU A 466 -5.33 -9.37 -28.29
CA LEU A 466 -4.28 -8.73 -27.49
C LEU A 466 -3.71 -7.48 -28.19
N ALA A 467 -3.51 -7.54 -29.51
CA ALA A 467 -3.03 -6.41 -30.30
C ALA A 467 -3.91 -5.15 -30.18
N GLY A 468 -5.21 -5.30 -29.95
CA GLY A 468 -6.16 -4.19 -29.78
C GLY A 468 -6.18 -3.51 -28.40
N LEU A 469 -5.36 -3.94 -27.42
CA LEU A 469 -5.43 -3.46 -26.04
C LEU A 469 -4.52 -2.25 -25.75
N LYS A 470 -4.91 -1.43 -24.76
CA LYS A 470 -4.29 -0.12 -24.39
C LYS A 470 -2.85 -0.17 -23.85
N PHE A 471 -2.19 -1.33 -23.80
CA PHE A 471 -0.91 -1.51 -23.10
C PHE A 471 0.09 -2.38 -23.89
N PRO A 472 0.53 -1.96 -25.09
CA PRO A 472 1.38 -2.79 -25.96
C PRO A 472 2.73 -3.15 -25.31
N LYS A 473 3.45 -2.16 -24.76
CA LYS A 473 4.77 -2.39 -24.12
C LYS A 473 4.79 -3.39 -22.97
N SER A 474 3.70 -3.44 -22.18
CA SER A 474 3.62 -4.42 -21.07
C SER A 474 3.36 -5.82 -21.60
N GLN A 475 2.58 -5.95 -22.67
CA GLN A 475 2.30 -7.22 -23.32
C GLN A 475 3.53 -7.75 -24.03
N GLU A 476 4.22 -6.91 -24.79
CA GLU A 476 5.51 -7.21 -25.42
C GLU A 476 6.50 -7.81 -24.41
N ARG A 477 6.69 -7.17 -23.25
CA ARG A 477 7.57 -7.70 -22.19
C ARG A 477 7.14 -9.06 -21.65
N MET A 478 5.84 -9.30 -21.53
CA MET A 478 5.32 -10.62 -21.11
C MET A 478 5.57 -11.67 -22.18
N PHE A 479 5.28 -11.37 -23.44
CA PHE A 479 5.56 -12.26 -24.57
C PHE A 479 7.05 -12.53 -24.75
N GLN A 480 7.90 -11.52 -24.60
CA GLN A 480 9.36 -11.68 -24.59
C GLN A 480 9.82 -12.66 -23.49
N MET A 481 9.26 -12.55 -22.28
CA MET A 481 9.57 -13.52 -21.22
C MET A 481 9.09 -14.92 -21.56
N VAL A 482 7.86 -15.07 -22.08
CA VAL A 482 7.29 -16.37 -22.48
C VAL A 482 8.14 -17.01 -23.59
N ASP A 483 8.53 -16.25 -24.60
CA ASP A 483 9.40 -16.69 -25.69
C ASP A 483 10.73 -17.22 -25.17
N VAL A 484 11.41 -16.45 -24.32
CA VAL A 484 12.69 -16.86 -23.73
C VAL A 484 12.55 -18.12 -22.90
N CYS A 485 11.49 -18.23 -22.08
CA CYS A 485 11.26 -19.43 -21.30
C CYS A 485 11.04 -20.66 -22.20
N LEU A 486 10.22 -20.55 -23.25
CA LEU A 486 10.00 -21.67 -24.19
C LEU A 486 11.30 -22.10 -24.91
N ARG A 487 12.15 -21.14 -25.31
CA ARG A 487 13.41 -21.44 -26.02
C ARG A 487 14.51 -21.98 -25.11
N VAL A 488 14.64 -21.44 -23.90
CA VAL A 488 15.72 -21.79 -22.96
C VAL A 488 15.34 -22.96 -22.06
N ASP A 489 14.16 -22.96 -21.44
CA ASP A 489 13.73 -24.06 -20.56
C ASP A 489 13.45 -25.35 -21.34
N ARG A 490 13.09 -25.25 -22.64
CA ARG A 490 12.76 -26.38 -23.53
C ARG A 490 11.83 -27.41 -22.87
N PRO A 491 10.64 -26.99 -22.41
CA PRO A 491 9.72 -27.88 -21.72
C PRO A 491 9.33 -29.08 -22.61
N PRO A 492 9.11 -30.28 -22.04
CA PRO A 492 8.74 -31.50 -22.78
C PRO A 492 7.27 -31.43 -23.21
N LEU A 493 6.97 -30.56 -24.17
CA LEU A 493 5.63 -30.36 -24.71
C LEU A 493 5.29 -31.41 -25.77
N PRO A 494 4.00 -31.80 -25.92
CA PRO A 494 3.56 -32.69 -27.00
C PRO A 494 3.96 -32.22 -28.40
N GLN A 495 3.93 -30.90 -28.61
CA GLN A 495 4.37 -30.25 -29.85
C GLN A 495 5.15 -28.96 -29.51
N PRO A 496 6.19 -28.61 -30.29
CA PRO A 496 6.91 -27.36 -30.10
C PRO A 496 5.99 -26.14 -30.29
N LEU A 497 6.01 -25.23 -29.33
CA LEU A 497 5.28 -23.97 -29.38
C LEU A 497 6.26 -22.80 -29.53
N THR A 498 5.97 -21.88 -30.45
CA THR A 498 6.80 -20.72 -30.76
C THR A 498 5.98 -19.44 -30.65
N VAL A 499 6.53 -18.42 -30.01
CA VAL A 499 5.88 -17.09 -29.93
C VAL A 499 6.08 -16.35 -31.26
N PRO A 500 5.00 -15.84 -31.91
CA PRO A 500 5.15 -15.12 -33.17
C PRO A 500 5.95 -13.82 -33.01
N ALA A 501 6.84 -13.53 -33.97
CA ALA A 501 7.67 -12.32 -33.95
C ALA A 501 6.86 -11.01 -33.92
N SER A 502 5.63 -11.02 -34.44
CA SER A 502 4.73 -9.86 -34.45
C SER A 502 4.34 -9.36 -33.06
N VAL A 503 4.36 -10.22 -32.03
CA VAL A 503 3.98 -9.83 -30.65
C VAL A 503 5.18 -9.52 -29.74
N LEU A 504 6.40 -9.72 -30.23
CA LEU A 504 7.64 -9.49 -29.47
C LEU A 504 8.09 -8.01 -29.48
N GLY A 505 7.48 -7.17 -30.33
CA GLY A 505 7.86 -5.76 -30.50
C GLY A 505 9.28 -5.57 -31.02
N ASP A 506 9.82 -4.37 -30.90
CA ASP A 506 11.23 -4.11 -31.22
C ASP A 506 12.14 -4.83 -30.21
N THR A 507 12.79 -5.91 -30.66
CA THR A 507 13.77 -6.65 -29.87
C THR A 507 15.13 -5.96 -29.81
N THR A 508 15.22 -4.66 -30.16
CA THR A 508 16.47 -3.91 -30.04
C THR A 508 16.84 -3.84 -28.56
N PRO A 509 17.96 -4.46 -28.15
CA PRO A 509 18.35 -4.47 -26.76
C PRO A 509 18.71 -3.03 -26.38
N SER A 510 17.92 -2.41 -25.50
CA SER A 510 18.40 -1.22 -24.81
C SER A 510 19.60 -1.67 -24.00
N THR A 511 20.82 -1.34 -24.43
CA THR A 511 22.07 -1.68 -23.72
C THR A 511 21.93 -1.18 -22.28
N PRO A 512 21.70 -2.07 -21.30
CA PRO A 512 21.67 -1.62 -19.93
C PRO A 512 23.11 -1.21 -19.59
N SER A 513 23.29 -0.01 -19.06
CA SER A 513 24.62 0.43 -18.63
C SER A 513 25.14 -0.56 -17.57
N VAL A 514 26.26 -1.24 -17.84
CA VAL A 514 27.01 -1.95 -16.80
C VAL A 514 27.26 -0.96 -15.68
N ASN A 515 27.11 -1.38 -14.42
CA ASN A 515 27.56 -0.52 -13.33
C ASN A 515 29.08 -0.28 -13.50
N PRO A 516 29.51 0.97 -13.75
CA PRO A 516 30.91 1.24 -14.12
C PRO A 516 31.87 0.90 -12.97
N ARG A 517 31.41 0.94 -11.72
CA ARG A 517 32.23 0.56 -10.56
C ARG A 517 32.48 -0.94 -10.53
N LEU A 518 31.43 -1.75 -10.68
CA LEU A 518 31.56 -3.21 -10.78
C LEU A 518 32.50 -3.60 -11.94
N LEU A 519 32.41 -2.91 -13.07
CA LEU A 519 33.28 -3.16 -14.21
C LEU A 519 34.75 -2.91 -13.87
N LEU A 520 35.06 -1.75 -13.27
CA LEU A 520 36.42 -1.40 -12.83
C LEU A 520 36.96 -2.39 -11.80
N ASP A 521 36.13 -2.84 -10.87
CA ASP A 521 36.55 -3.82 -9.86
C ASP A 521 36.82 -5.19 -10.49
N LEU A 522 35.98 -5.64 -11.42
CA LEU A 522 36.19 -6.89 -12.17
C LEU A 522 37.45 -6.81 -13.03
N GLN A 523 37.71 -5.68 -13.70
CA GLN A 523 38.96 -5.46 -14.45
C GLN A 523 40.18 -5.56 -13.53
N SER A 524 40.16 -4.86 -12.39
CA SER A 524 41.25 -4.87 -11.41
C SER A 524 41.51 -6.26 -10.82
N LEU A 525 40.48 -7.10 -10.67
CA LEU A 525 40.59 -8.46 -10.17
C LEU A 525 41.24 -9.42 -11.20
N LEU A 526 41.17 -9.07 -12.49
CA LEU A 526 41.64 -9.89 -13.60
C LEU A 526 43.03 -9.48 -14.11
N GLU A 527 43.48 -8.26 -13.82
CA GLU A 527 44.88 -7.83 -14.05
C GLU A 527 45.88 -8.75 -13.34
N ASP A 528 45.50 -9.37 -12.21
CA ASP A 528 46.32 -10.34 -11.47
C ASP A 528 46.35 -11.76 -12.08
N GLN A 529 45.54 -12.07 -13.11
CA GLN A 529 45.44 -13.43 -13.67
C GLN A 529 45.76 -13.48 -15.17
N ALA A 530 46.99 -13.86 -15.50
CA ALA A 530 47.62 -13.82 -16.83
C ALA A 530 46.95 -14.65 -17.97
N HIS A 531 45.86 -15.36 -17.70
CA HIS A 531 45.14 -16.19 -18.69
C HIS A 531 43.64 -15.90 -18.76
N THR A 532 43.22 -14.71 -18.36
CA THR A 532 41.80 -14.38 -18.22
C THR A 532 41.33 -13.34 -19.23
N MET A 533 40.28 -13.65 -19.99
CA MET A 533 39.57 -12.68 -20.81
C MET A 533 38.24 -12.36 -20.14
N LEU A 534 38.07 -11.11 -19.70
CA LEU A 534 36.75 -10.57 -19.37
C LEU A 534 36.05 -10.23 -20.67
N GLN A 535 34.89 -10.82 -20.92
CA GLN A 535 34.04 -10.36 -22.01
C GLN A 535 33.02 -9.39 -21.41
N GLU A 536 33.28 -8.10 -21.63
CA GLU A 536 32.48 -7.02 -21.08
C GLU A 536 31.13 -6.94 -21.80
N GLY A 537 30.04 -7.08 -21.05
CA GLY A 537 28.70 -6.88 -21.57
C GLY A 537 28.28 -7.91 -22.62
N VAL A 538 28.32 -9.19 -22.25
CA VAL A 538 27.76 -10.25 -23.10
C VAL A 538 26.25 -10.26 -22.98
N MET A 539 25.60 -10.18 -24.13
CA MET A 539 24.18 -10.36 -24.24
C MET A 539 23.90 -11.83 -24.56
N VAL A 540 23.41 -12.56 -23.57
CA VAL A 540 23.01 -13.96 -23.69
C VAL A 540 21.54 -14.02 -24.12
N GLU A 541 21.26 -14.79 -25.16
CA GLU A 541 19.93 -15.01 -25.75
C GLU A 541 19.21 -13.75 -26.28
N ASN A 542 19.91 -12.62 -26.46
CA ASN A 542 19.33 -11.29 -26.75
C ASN A 542 18.53 -10.65 -25.60
N PHE A 543 18.54 -11.25 -24.40
CA PHE A 543 17.73 -10.78 -23.26
C PHE A 543 18.52 -10.59 -21.96
N TYR A 544 19.60 -11.33 -21.76
CA TYR A 544 20.37 -11.29 -20.52
C TYR A 544 21.70 -10.63 -20.72
N PHE A 545 21.83 -9.43 -20.18
CA PHE A 545 23.11 -8.76 -20.08
C PHE A 545 23.89 -9.25 -18.86
N ILE A 546 25.12 -9.74 -19.07
CA ILE A 546 26.02 -10.24 -18.03
C ILE A 546 27.46 -9.75 -18.28
N ALA A 547 28.29 -9.73 -17.24
CA ALA A 547 29.73 -9.79 -17.43
C ALA A 547 30.13 -11.27 -17.44
N ASP A 548 30.75 -11.73 -18.53
CA ASP A 548 31.12 -13.13 -18.75
C ASP A 548 32.63 -13.33 -18.53
N LYS A 549 32.97 -14.42 -17.85
CA LYS A 549 34.33 -14.97 -17.77
C LYS A 549 34.30 -16.40 -18.28
N SER A 550 34.94 -16.64 -19.44
CA SER A 550 35.09 -17.97 -20.02
C SER A 550 36.51 -18.50 -19.82
N PHE A 551 36.64 -19.68 -19.22
CA PHE A 551 37.87 -20.49 -19.27
C PHE A 551 37.62 -21.72 -20.13
N SER A 552 38.65 -22.23 -20.81
CA SER A 552 38.60 -23.52 -21.49
C SER A 552 38.52 -24.72 -20.53
N LEU A 553 38.80 -24.52 -19.23
CA LEU A 553 38.91 -25.58 -18.22
C LEU A 553 38.02 -25.38 -16.96
N PHE A 554 37.24 -24.30 -16.87
CA PHE A 554 36.36 -24.01 -15.72
C PHE A 554 34.92 -23.68 -16.17
N PRO A 555 33.90 -23.88 -15.31
CA PRO A 555 32.52 -23.52 -15.64
C PRO A 555 32.41 -22.02 -15.95
N ARG A 556 31.60 -21.67 -16.97
CA ARG A 556 31.36 -20.27 -17.37
C ARG A 556 30.74 -19.52 -16.20
N ILE A 557 31.21 -18.30 -15.90
CA ILE A 557 30.67 -17.52 -14.78
C ILE A 557 29.94 -16.29 -15.32
N ALA A 558 28.70 -16.09 -14.87
CA ALA A 558 27.89 -14.92 -15.19
C ALA A 558 27.74 -14.02 -13.97
N VAL A 559 28.35 -12.84 -14.00
CA VAL A 559 28.17 -11.85 -12.92
C VAL A 559 26.96 -10.97 -13.22
N ILE A 560 26.01 -10.93 -12.28
CA ILE A 560 24.74 -10.20 -12.40
C ILE A 560 24.68 -9.10 -11.33
N TYR A 561 24.70 -7.85 -11.78
CA TYR A 561 24.35 -6.73 -10.92
C TYR A 561 22.83 -6.65 -10.74
N ALA A 562 22.34 -6.72 -9.51
CA ALA A 562 20.93 -6.65 -9.18
C ALA A 562 20.66 -5.64 -8.05
N PRO A 563 19.78 -4.63 -8.26
CA PRO A 563 19.40 -3.74 -7.18
C PRO A 563 18.58 -4.50 -6.13
N GLN A 564 18.59 -4.02 -4.89
CA GLN A 564 17.90 -4.67 -3.75
C GLN A 564 16.40 -4.90 -3.97
N THR A 565 15.77 -4.11 -4.84
CA THR A 565 14.36 -4.26 -5.23
C THR A 565 14.05 -5.55 -6.02
N ARG A 566 15.08 -6.24 -6.53
CA ARG A 566 14.98 -7.54 -7.20
C ARG A 566 15.00 -8.73 -6.25
N PHE A 567 15.20 -8.50 -4.95
CA PHE A 567 15.16 -9.52 -3.90
C PHE A 567 13.94 -9.32 -3.02
N CYS A 568 13.49 -10.38 -2.37
CA CYS A 568 12.50 -10.27 -1.30
C CYS A 568 13.12 -9.56 -0.10
N TYR A 569 12.45 -8.54 0.41
CA TYR A 569 12.89 -7.71 1.51
C TYR A 569 13.28 -8.53 2.73
N GLY A 570 14.45 -8.23 3.30
CA GLY A 570 15.01 -8.95 4.44
C GLY A 570 15.66 -10.29 4.10
N THR A 571 15.78 -10.65 2.82
CA THR A 571 16.33 -11.93 2.38
C THR A 571 17.20 -11.78 1.14
N SER A 572 17.99 -12.81 0.82
CA SER A 572 18.71 -12.93 -0.46
C SER A 572 17.90 -13.67 -1.54
N ASN A 573 16.60 -13.91 -1.31
CA ASN A 573 15.77 -14.66 -2.25
C ASN A 573 15.44 -13.80 -3.49
N PRO A 574 15.86 -14.19 -4.70
CA PRO A 574 15.57 -13.43 -5.92
C PRO A 574 14.07 -13.50 -6.25
N ARG A 575 13.51 -12.39 -6.71
CA ARG A 575 12.12 -12.33 -7.21
C ARG A 575 12.01 -12.91 -8.62
N GLY A 576 10.78 -13.24 -9.02
CA GLY A 576 10.46 -13.96 -10.27
C GLY A 576 11.35 -13.65 -11.48
N PRO A 577 11.40 -12.41 -11.98
CA PRO A 577 12.22 -12.09 -13.16
C PRO A 577 13.73 -12.32 -12.97
N LEU A 578 14.27 -12.10 -11.76
CA LEU A 578 15.67 -12.39 -11.46
C LEU A 578 15.89 -13.90 -11.27
N ALA A 579 14.96 -14.59 -10.62
CA ALA A 579 15.00 -16.04 -10.45
C ALA A 579 15.00 -16.78 -11.80
N VAL A 580 14.19 -16.34 -12.76
CA VAL A 580 14.21 -16.87 -14.13
C VAL A 580 15.55 -16.62 -14.82
N LYS A 581 16.11 -15.41 -14.70
CA LYS A 581 17.43 -15.11 -15.27
C LYS A 581 18.51 -16.05 -14.70
N ILE A 582 18.50 -16.30 -13.40
CA ILE A 582 19.41 -17.23 -12.72
C ILE A 582 19.20 -18.66 -13.25
N ARG A 583 17.95 -19.13 -13.32
CA ARG A 583 17.59 -20.45 -13.86
C ARG A 583 18.09 -20.64 -15.29
N HIS A 584 17.81 -19.68 -16.16
CA HIS A 584 18.20 -19.73 -17.58
C HIS A 584 19.71 -19.73 -17.78
N LEU A 585 20.43 -18.90 -17.04
CA LEU A 585 21.90 -18.91 -17.08
C LEU A 585 22.46 -20.28 -16.66
N LYS A 586 21.89 -20.89 -15.61
CA LYS A 586 22.25 -22.25 -15.19
C LYS A 586 22.02 -23.28 -16.30
N ILE A 587 20.89 -23.21 -17.00
CA ILE A 587 20.58 -24.10 -18.15
C ILE A 587 21.60 -23.92 -19.29
N LEU A 588 22.04 -22.68 -19.51
CA LEU A 588 23.05 -22.33 -20.53
C LEU A 588 24.50 -22.65 -20.10
N GLY A 589 24.69 -23.30 -18.95
CA GLY A 589 26.00 -23.72 -18.45
C GLY A 589 26.77 -22.64 -17.68
N TYR A 590 26.10 -21.57 -17.26
CA TYR A 590 26.68 -20.50 -16.44
C TYR A 590 26.43 -20.70 -14.96
N ASN A 591 27.48 -20.51 -14.16
CA ASN A 591 27.38 -20.28 -12.72
C ASN A 591 27.10 -18.79 -12.47
N SER A 592 25.91 -18.46 -11.98
CA SER A 592 25.52 -17.07 -11.73
C SER A 592 26.05 -16.56 -10.39
N VAL A 593 26.80 -15.46 -10.41
CA VAL A 593 27.23 -14.73 -9.22
C VAL A 593 26.42 -13.43 -9.12
N LEU A 594 25.66 -13.30 -8.04
CA LEU A 594 24.86 -12.10 -7.78
C LEU A 594 25.69 -11.07 -7.01
N VAL A 595 25.66 -9.83 -7.50
CA VAL A 595 26.28 -8.68 -6.83
C VAL A 595 25.21 -7.63 -6.59
N THR A 596 25.00 -7.27 -5.33
CA THR A 596 24.02 -6.26 -4.94
C THR A 596 24.64 -4.87 -4.85
N GLU A 597 23.80 -3.85 -4.78
CA GLU A 597 24.27 -2.47 -4.55
C GLU A 597 24.97 -2.31 -3.19
N GLN A 598 24.53 -3.06 -2.16
CA GLN A 598 25.11 -3.00 -0.82
C GLN A 598 26.53 -3.59 -0.83
N ASP A 599 26.73 -4.69 -1.56
CA ASP A 599 28.06 -5.31 -1.70
C ASP A 599 29.07 -4.35 -2.35
N LEU A 600 28.61 -3.46 -3.22
CA LEU A 600 29.45 -2.46 -3.89
C LEU A 600 29.68 -1.17 -3.08
N GLN A 601 28.91 -0.95 -2.00
CA GLN A 601 29.02 0.22 -1.11
C GLN A 601 30.07 0.03 0.01
N SER A 602 30.82 -1.08 0.02
CA SER A 602 31.89 -1.34 1.00
C SER A 602 32.98 -0.25 1.03
N VAL A 603 33.64 -0.13 2.19
CA VAL A 603 34.42 1.06 2.61
C VAL A 603 35.76 1.25 1.87
N SER A 604 36.36 0.18 1.31
CA SER A 604 37.57 0.27 0.47
C SER A 604 37.49 -0.57 -0.81
N LYS A 605 38.32 -0.25 -1.80
CA LYS A 605 38.40 -0.95 -3.10
C LYS A 605 38.90 -2.38 -2.92
N GLU A 606 39.88 -2.58 -2.04
CA GLU A 606 40.54 -3.86 -1.77
C GLU A 606 39.55 -4.86 -1.18
N THR A 607 38.79 -4.48 -0.14
CA THR A 607 37.79 -5.36 0.49
C THR A 607 36.71 -5.80 -0.51
N ARG A 608 36.37 -4.94 -1.46
CA ARG A 608 35.38 -5.24 -2.51
C ARG A 608 35.93 -6.23 -3.54
N ILE A 609 37.18 -6.05 -3.94
CA ILE A 609 37.88 -6.97 -4.84
C ILE A 609 38.03 -8.34 -4.17
N ASP A 610 38.40 -8.39 -2.89
CA ASP A 610 38.48 -9.64 -2.12
C ASP A 610 37.12 -10.33 -2.02
N PHE A 611 36.05 -9.59 -1.72
CA PHE A 611 34.68 -10.12 -1.73
C PHE A 611 34.29 -10.72 -3.08
N LEU A 612 34.55 -10.00 -4.19
CA LEU A 612 34.29 -10.50 -5.53
C LEU A 612 35.16 -11.73 -5.83
N ARG A 613 36.40 -11.76 -5.35
CA ARG A 613 37.34 -12.86 -5.56
C ARG A 613 36.85 -14.12 -4.85
N GLU A 614 36.40 -14.02 -3.60
CA GLU A 614 35.80 -15.14 -2.86
C GLU A 614 34.54 -15.69 -3.54
N ARG A 615 33.69 -14.80 -4.06
CA ARG A 615 32.42 -15.18 -4.70
C ARG A 615 32.59 -15.78 -6.08
N ILE A 616 33.59 -15.33 -6.85
CA ILE A 616 33.86 -15.79 -8.21
C ILE A 616 34.82 -17.00 -8.19
N PHE A 617 35.78 -17.04 -7.25
CA PHE A 617 36.82 -18.07 -7.14
C PHE A 617 36.85 -18.75 -5.75
N PRO A 618 35.79 -19.44 -5.32
CA PRO A 618 35.76 -20.08 -4.00
C PRO A 618 36.83 -21.17 -3.81
N GLN A 619 37.46 -21.66 -4.89
CA GLN A 619 38.44 -22.75 -4.85
C GLN A 619 39.91 -22.29 -4.69
N HIS A 620 40.22 -20.98 -4.72
CA HIS A 620 41.60 -20.49 -4.51
C HIS A 620 41.95 -20.26 -3.02
N HIS A 621 41.09 -20.73 -2.11
CA HIS A 621 41.29 -20.67 -0.65
C HIS A 621 41.12 -22.07 -0.01
N ARG A 622 41.88 -23.06 -0.51
CA ARG A 622 42.29 -24.17 0.36
C ARG A 622 43.70 -23.84 0.85
N PRO A 623 43.94 -23.67 2.17
CA PRO A 623 45.30 -23.60 2.66
C PRO A 623 46.01 -24.90 2.29
N GLU A 624 47.22 -24.78 1.76
CA GLU A 624 48.11 -25.90 1.47
C GLU A 624 48.27 -26.75 2.74
N THR A 625 47.57 -27.87 2.82
CA THR A 625 47.92 -28.94 3.75
C THR A 625 49.27 -29.51 3.31
N GLN A 626 50.15 -29.61 4.31
CA GLN A 626 51.56 -29.99 4.28
C GLN A 626 51.91 -31.20 3.37
N PRO A 627 53.15 -31.28 2.86
CA PRO A 627 53.60 -32.37 2.02
C PRO A 627 53.72 -33.70 2.78
N ASP A 628 53.26 -34.77 2.14
CA ASP A 628 53.43 -36.17 2.53
C ASP A 628 54.89 -36.49 2.87
N GLU A 629 55.17 -36.84 4.13
CA GLU A 629 56.35 -37.61 4.50
C GLU A 629 56.14 -39.06 4.05
N LYS A 630 56.94 -39.45 3.05
CA LYS A 630 57.06 -40.80 2.56
C LYS A 630 57.52 -41.75 3.66
N GLU A 631 56.74 -42.82 3.87
CA GLU A 631 57.24 -44.07 4.45
C GLU A 631 58.44 -44.57 3.64
N HIS A 632 59.60 -44.63 4.30
CA HIS A 632 60.71 -45.48 3.86
C HIS A 632 60.62 -46.82 4.59
N LEU A 633 60.32 -47.88 3.83
CA LEU A 633 60.69 -49.25 4.19
C LEU A 633 62.20 -49.31 4.50
N ARG A 634 62.55 -49.93 5.63
CA ARG A 634 63.63 -50.94 5.70
C ARG A 634 63.51 -51.77 6.99
N SER A 635 63.65 -53.08 6.77
CA SER A 635 63.79 -54.20 7.72
C SER A 635 62.51 -54.91 8.14
#